data_AF-A0A0F9EJC1-F1
#
_entry.id   AF-A0A0F9EJC1-F1
#
_cell.length_a   1.000
_cell.length_b   1.000
_cell.length_c   1.000
_cell.angle_alpha   90.00
_cell.angle_beta   90.00
_cell.angle_gamma   90.00
#
_symmetry.space_group_name_H-M   'P 1'
#
loop_
_entity.id
_entity.type
_entity.pdbx_description
1 polymer ?
#
loop_
_entity_poly.entity_id
_entity_poly.type
_entity_poly.pdbx_seq_one_letter_code
_entity_poly.pdbx_strand_id
1 'polypeptide(L)'
;MAKAHALLITEVAQELQDTSKVLWVNGELVIQLEDVLREVSEYDPYIVREVYELESRTGKATATTSAKLEDTDETQFVSVVDINKVIFNKTKRTWAIVTAVDSTSVLSISKDIMTSGDEYRMYNRDCWNNKQIYLGDVEDYIGDDHGVTGPDRDTSPVVEYRLGRLAREFRNAKVSGHILSVDTNFEPVDSKQANL
;
A
#
# COMPACT_ATOMS: atom_id res chain seq x y z
N MET A 1 -8.07 26.91 0.26
CA MET A 1 -9.38 26.46 -0.25
C MET A 1 -9.34 26.52 -1.76
N ALA A 2 -9.78 25.46 -2.45
CA ALA A 2 -9.90 25.48 -3.90
C ALA A 2 -10.97 26.51 -4.32
N LYS A 3 -10.66 27.38 -5.28
CA LYS A 3 -11.61 28.35 -5.82
C LYS A 3 -12.47 27.68 -6.90
N ALA A 4 -13.73 28.08 -7.01
CA ALA A 4 -14.58 27.63 -8.11
C ALA A 4 -14.07 28.20 -9.44
N HIS A 5 -14.22 27.43 -10.53
CA HIS A 5 -13.79 27.81 -11.88
C HIS A 5 -14.29 29.19 -12.32
N ALA A 6 -15.56 29.53 -12.03
CA ALA A 6 -16.13 30.83 -12.35
C ALA A 6 -15.49 32.01 -11.60
N LEU A 7 -14.99 31.78 -10.38
CA LEU A 7 -14.27 32.78 -9.61
C LEU A 7 -12.86 32.99 -10.18
N LEU A 8 -12.18 31.92 -10.60
CA LEU A 8 -10.87 32.00 -11.24
C LEU A 8 -10.92 32.83 -12.54
N ILE A 9 -11.91 32.59 -13.40
CA ILE A 9 -12.10 33.38 -14.62
C ILE A 9 -12.31 34.86 -14.30
N THR A 10 -13.07 35.16 -13.23
CA THR A 10 -13.35 36.53 -12.82
C THR A 10 -12.09 37.22 -12.28
N GLU A 11 -11.28 36.52 -11.50
CA GLU A 11 -10.00 37.03 -11.00
C GLU A 11 -8.99 37.25 -12.12
N VAL A 12 -8.87 36.33 -13.08
CA VAL A 12 -8.00 36.49 -14.26
C VAL A 12 -8.44 37.71 -15.07
N ALA A 13 -9.74 37.87 -15.33
CA ALA A 13 -10.26 39.06 -16.01
C ALA A 13 -9.97 40.36 -15.24
N GLN A 14 -9.98 40.30 -13.91
CA GLN A 14 -9.65 41.44 -13.05
C GLN A 14 -8.15 41.79 -13.09
N GLU A 15 -7.26 40.79 -13.05
CA GLU A 15 -5.80 40.98 -13.20
C GLU A 15 -5.45 41.54 -14.58
N LEU A 16 -6.15 41.10 -15.63
CA LEU A 16 -6.03 41.65 -16.98
C LEU A 16 -6.67 43.03 -17.14
N GLN A 17 -7.28 43.59 -16.09
CA GLN A 17 -8.02 44.85 -16.09
C GLN A 17 -9.19 44.89 -17.09
N ASP A 18 -9.69 43.74 -17.53
CA ASP A 18 -10.84 43.60 -18.43
C ASP A 18 -12.01 42.92 -17.71
N THR A 19 -12.44 43.52 -16.60
CA THR A 19 -13.59 43.03 -15.82
C THR A 19 -14.89 43.01 -16.62
N SER A 20 -15.00 43.86 -17.65
CA SER A 20 -16.10 43.90 -18.61
C SER A 20 -16.04 42.82 -19.70
N LYS A 21 -14.90 42.14 -19.84
CA LYS A 21 -14.66 41.03 -20.78
C LYS A 21 -14.90 41.42 -22.23
N VAL A 22 -14.50 42.64 -22.58
CA VAL A 22 -14.67 43.23 -23.91
C VAL A 22 -13.55 42.79 -24.84
N LEU A 23 -12.34 42.65 -24.30
CA LEU A 23 -11.14 42.24 -25.02
C LEU A 23 -10.92 40.73 -24.88
N TRP A 24 -11.12 40.21 -23.68
CA TRP A 24 -10.96 38.79 -23.34
C TRP A 24 -12.32 38.19 -22.98
N VAL A 25 -13.02 37.68 -23.98
CA VAL A 25 -14.33 37.06 -23.78
C VAL A 25 -14.20 35.80 -22.92
N ASN A 26 -15.26 35.45 -22.18
CA ASN A 26 -15.26 34.28 -21.29
C ASN A 26 -14.77 32.99 -21.97
N GLY A 27 -15.17 32.75 -23.23
CA GLY A 27 -14.78 31.55 -23.95
C GLY A 27 -13.26 31.44 -24.16
N GLU A 28 -12.60 32.56 -24.42
CA GLU A 28 -11.15 32.60 -24.63
C GLU A 28 -10.39 32.41 -23.32
N LEU A 29 -10.85 33.06 -22.23
CA LEU A 29 -10.27 32.89 -20.90
C LEU A 29 -10.39 31.45 -20.38
N VAL A 30 -11.49 30.74 -20.70
CA VAL A 30 -11.66 29.33 -20.34
C VAL A 30 -10.62 28.46 -21.04
N ILE A 31 -10.46 28.63 -22.36
CA ILE A 31 -9.50 27.83 -23.15
C ILE A 31 -8.07 28.07 -22.66
N GLN A 32 -7.68 29.34 -22.48
CA GLN A 32 -6.33 29.69 -22.02
C GLN A 32 -6.05 29.16 -20.61
N LEU A 33 -7.05 29.23 -19.71
CA LEU A 33 -6.89 28.70 -18.35
C LEU A 33 -6.75 27.17 -18.36
N GLU A 34 -7.51 26.45 -19.19
CA GLU A 34 -7.37 24.99 -19.34
C GLU A 34 -5.99 24.59 -19.88
N ASP A 35 -5.48 25.31 -20.89
CA ASP A 35 -4.16 25.02 -21.46
C ASP A 35 -3.03 25.31 -20.46
N VAL A 36 -3.09 26.42 -19.73
CA VAL A 36 -2.13 26.72 -18.66
C VAL A 36 -2.20 25.69 -17.53
N LEU A 37 -3.40 25.26 -17.13
CA LEU A 37 -3.55 24.20 -16.13
C LEU A 37 -2.96 22.88 -16.62
N ARG A 38 -3.08 22.57 -17.92
CA ARG A 38 -2.45 21.39 -18.54
C ARG A 38 -0.93 21.52 -18.51
N GLU A 39 -0.38 22.65 -18.94
CA GLU A 39 1.07 22.91 -18.90
C GLU A 39 1.63 22.83 -17.47
N VAL A 40 0.98 23.47 -16.50
CA VAL A 40 1.37 23.37 -15.08
C VAL A 40 1.31 21.92 -14.58
N SER A 41 0.32 21.13 -15.03
CA SER A 41 0.24 19.71 -14.69
C SER A 41 1.35 18.84 -15.28
N GLU A 42 2.01 19.31 -16.35
CA GLU A 42 3.21 18.66 -16.89
C GLU A 42 4.45 18.95 -16.01
N TYR A 43 4.50 20.11 -15.34
CA TYR A 43 5.60 20.49 -14.43
C TYR A 43 5.46 19.92 -13.03
N ASP A 44 4.23 19.84 -12.50
CA ASP A 44 3.93 19.23 -11.20
C ASP A 44 2.77 18.24 -11.38
N PRO A 45 3.05 16.96 -11.64
CA PRO A 45 2.00 15.98 -11.90
C PRO A 45 1.05 15.91 -10.73
N TYR A 46 -0.24 15.89 -11.03
CA TYR A 46 -1.27 15.68 -10.01
C TYR A 46 -1.15 14.27 -9.42
N ILE A 47 -0.49 14.15 -8.27
CA ILE A 47 -0.32 12.87 -7.57
C ILE A 47 -1.55 12.61 -6.71
N VAL A 48 -2.41 11.68 -7.14
CA VAL A 48 -3.44 11.10 -6.29
C VAL A 48 -2.77 10.06 -5.38
N ARG A 49 -2.73 10.33 -4.08
CA ARG A 49 -2.26 9.35 -3.08
C ARG A 49 -3.46 8.59 -2.54
N GLU A 50 -3.68 7.39 -3.03
CA GLU A 50 -4.60 6.44 -2.43
C GLU A 50 -3.90 5.68 -1.30
N VAL A 51 -4.48 5.72 -0.10
CA VAL A 51 -3.98 4.97 1.05
C VAL A 51 -4.63 3.60 1.03
N TYR A 52 -3.79 2.57 0.95
CA TYR A 52 -4.19 1.18 1.10
C TYR A 52 -3.77 0.68 2.48
N GLU A 53 -4.63 -0.11 3.10
CA GLU A 53 -4.36 -0.74 4.39
C GLU A 53 -3.80 -2.15 4.17
N LEU A 54 -2.65 -2.39 4.79
CA LEU A 54 -2.06 -3.72 4.93
C LEU A 54 -2.46 -4.28 6.29
N GLU A 55 -3.07 -5.47 6.29
CA GLU A 55 -3.33 -6.20 7.51
C GLU A 55 -2.00 -6.50 8.21
N SER A 56 -1.90 -6.07 9.46
CA SER A 56 -0.67 -6.15 10.24
C SER A 56 -0.91 -6.59 11.69
N ARG A 57 -2.12 -7.05 12.02
CA ARG A 57 -2.43 -7.53 13.37
C ARG A 57 -1.55 -8.71 13.76
N THR A 58 -1.07 -8.66 15.00
CA THR A 58 -0.19 -9.66 15.60
C THR A 58 -0.65 -9.97 17.01
N GLY A 59 -0.23 -11.12 17.53
CA GLY A 59 -0.53 -11.48 18.92
C GLY A 59 0.17 -12.77 19.32
N LYS A 60 -0.31 -13.36 20.40
CA LYS A 60 0.25 -14.58 20.98
C LYS A 60 -0.86 -15.52 21.43
N ALA A 61 -0.78 -16.79 21.06
CA ALA A 61 -1.74 -17.77 21.51
C ALA A 61 -1.61 -17.97 23.04
N THR A 62 -2.72 -17.85 23.77
CA THR A 62 -2.76 -18.04 25.22
C THR A 62 -3.09 -19.47 25.60
N ALA A 63 -3.76 -20.22 24.71
CA ALA A 63 -4.14 -21.61 24.93
C ALA A 63 -3.81 -22.54 23.75
N THR A 64 -3.82 -23.84 24.00
CA THR A 64 -3.63 -24.89 22.98
C THR A 64 -4.93 -25.63 22.78
N THR A 65 -5.61 -25.32 21.69
CA THR A 65 -6.83 -26.02 21.26
C THR A 65 -6.68 -26.37 19.79
N SER A 66 -7.02 -27.62 19.44
CA SER A 66 -6.81 -28.10 18.08
C SER A 66 -7.63 -27.29 17.07
N ALA A 67 -6.98 -26.88 15.98
CA ALA A 67 -7.56 -26.08 14.90
C ALA A 67 -8.18 -24.75 15.39
N LYS A 68 -7.65 -24.19 16.48
CA LYS A 68 -8.03 -22.88 17.00
C LYS A 68 -6.82 -21.97 17.20
N LEU A 69 -7.06 -20.67 17.08
CA LEU A 69 -6.20 -19.64 17.63
C LEU A 69 -6.96 -18.95 18.76
N GLU A 70 -6.50 -19.14 19.99
CA GLU A 70 -7.04 -18.48 21.18
C GLU A 70 -6.02 -17.46 21.66
N ASP A 71 -6.39 -16.18 21.63
CA ASP A 71 -5.61 -15.07 22.15
C ASP A 71 -6.50 -14.28 23.09
N THR A 72 -6.51 -14.69 24.36
CA THR A 72 -7.33 -14.03 25.40
C THR A 72 -6.70 -12.76 25.93
N ASP A 73 -5.44 -12.50 25.61
CA ASP A 73 -4.74 -11.28 26.00
C ASP A 73 -5.16 -10.12 25.10
N GLU A 74 -5.63 -10.41 23.88
CA GLU A 74 -6.12 -9.43 22.91
C GLU A 74 -7.60 -9.63 22.54
N THR A 75 -8.30 -8.53 22.25
CA THR A 75 -9.71 -8.54 21.77
C THR A 75 -9.80 -7.91 20.39
N GLN A 76 -9.11 -8.52 19.43
CA GLN A 76 -8.85 -7.91 18.12
C GLN A 76 -9.57 -8.58 16.95
N PHE A 77 -10.25 -9.71 17.14
CA PHE A 77 -10.89 -10.44 16.04
C PHE A 77 -12.30 -9.90 15.74
N VAL A 78 -12.58 -9.70 14.46
CA VAL A 78 -13.82 -9.10 13.97
C VAL A 78 -14.58 -10.13 13.16
N SER A 79 -15.81 -10.42 13.58
CA SER A 79 -16.71 -11.36 12.92
C SER A 79 -16.98 -10.96 11.47
N VAL A 80 -17.12 -11.95 10.58
CA VAL A 80 -17.28 -11.82 9.11
C VAL A 80 -16.03 -11.27 8.41
N VAL A 81 -15.40 -10.25 8.97
CA VAL A 81 -14.22 -9.56 8.43
C VAL A 81 -12.98 -10.46 8.41
N ASP A 82 -12.78 -11.24 9.47
CA ASP A 82 -11.56 -12.03 9.62
C ASP A 82 -11.63 -13.42 9.01
N ILE A 83 -12.80 -13.82 8.49
CA ILE A 83 -12.95 -15.07 7.74
C ILE A 83 -12.11 -15.00 6.46
N ASN A 84 -11.52 -16.14 6.07
CA ASN A 84 -10.59 -16.30 4.95
C ASN A 84 -9.22 -15.61 5.10
N LYS A 85 -8.98 -14.83 6.16
CA LYS A 85 -7.65 -14.29 6.44
C LYS A 85 -6.64 -15.40 6.72
N VAL A 86 -5.36 -15.08 6.53
CA VAL A 86 -4.27 -16.03 6.73
C VAL A 86 -3.61 -15.77 8.07
N ILE A 87 -3.46 -16.81 8.88
CA ILE A 87 -2.65 -16.82 10.09
C ILE A 87 -1.30 -17.45 9.79
N PHE A 88 -0.24 -16.74 10.13
CA PHE A 88 1.12 -17.24 10.15
C PHE A 88 1.61 -17.40 11.58
N ASN A 89 1.95 -18.63 11.96
CA ASN A 89 2.64 -18.89 13.22
C ASN A 89 4.14 -18.61 13.03
N LYS A 90 4.66 -17.60 13.74
CA LYS A 90 6.08 -17.18 13.64
C LYS A 90 7.02 -18.20 14.26
N THR A 91 6.61 -18.88 15.32
CA THR A 91 7.42 -19.88 16.04
C THR A 91 7.67 -21.11 15.18
N LYS A 92 6.60 -21.66 14.60
CA LYS A 92 6.65 -22.91 13.83
C LYS A 92 6.79 -22.72 12.32
N ARG A 93 6.67 -21.47 11.84
CA ARG A 93 6.71 -21.11 10.41
C ARG A 93 5.65 -21.84 9.58
N THR A 94 4.45 -21.96 10.14
CA THR A 94 3.32 -22.66 9.52
C THR A 94 2.17 -21.70 9.25
N TRP A 95 1.31 -22.07 8.29
CA TRP A 95 0.23 -21.24 7.78
C TRP A 95 -1.12 -21.95 7.91
N ALA A 96 -2.15 -21.20 8.28
CA ALA A 96 -3.54 -21.66 8.30
C ALA A 96 -4.48 -20.53 7.87
N ILE A 97 -5.67 -20.88 7.41
CA ILE A 97 -6.71 -19.94 6.99
C ILE A 97 -7.76 -19.88 8.09
N VAL A 98 -8.27 -18.69 8.39
CA VAL A 98 -9.39 -18.50 9.31
C VAL A 98 -10.67 -19.01 8.65
N THR A 99 -11.28 -20.04 9.24
CA THR A 99 -12.52 -20.65 8.74
C THR A 99 -13.76 -20.09 9.41
N ALA A 100 -13.63 -19.63 10.66
CA ALA A 100 -14.70 -18.97 11.41
C ALA A 100 -14.11 -18.09 12.52
N VAL A 101 -14.89 -17.11 12.98
CA VAL A 101 -14.59 -16.28 14.15
C VAL A 101 -15.56 -16.70 15.25
N ASP A 102 -15.06 -17.38 16.29
CA ASP A 102 -15.91 -17.86 17.39
C ASP A 102 -16.19 -16.73 18.40
N SER A 103 -15.22 -15.85 18.61
CA SER A 103 -15.35 -14.64 19.43
C SER A 103 -14.28 -13.60 19.06
N THR A 104 -14.26 -12.46 19.74
CA THR A 104 -13.22 -11.42 19.57
C THR A 104 -11.82 -11.86 19.96
N SER A 105 -11.67 -13.03 20.59
CA SER A 105 -10.41 -13.59 21.09
C SER A 105 -10.17 -15.03 20.64
N VAL A 106 -11.08 -15.62 19.85
CA VAL A 106 -10.97 -17.00 19.38
C VAL A 106 -11.33 -17.12 17.90
N LEU A 107 -10.41 -17.68 17.12
CA LEU A 107 -10.60 -18.04 15.71
C LEU A 107 -10.58 -19.56 15.53
N SER A 108 -11.43 -20.03 14.62
CA SER A 108 -11.28 -21.34 13.99
C SER A 108 -10.36 -21.23 12.79
N ILE A 109 -9.37 -22.12 12.72
CA ILE A 109 -8.37 -22.12 11.65
C ILE A 109 -8.31 -23.48 10.95
N SER A 110 -7.94 -23.49 9.68
CA SER A 110 -8.02 -24.66 8.80
C SER A 110 -7.06 -25.80 9.18
N LYS A 111 -6.07 -25.54 10.03
CA LYS A 111 -5.01 -26.48 10.43
C LYS A 111 -4.62 -26.22 11.87
N ASP A 112 -4.26 -27.29 12.58
CA ASP A 112 -3.72 -27.20 13.92
C ASP A 112 -2.25 -26.72 13.87
N ILE A 113 -2.08 -25.41 14.00
CA ILE A 113 -0.75 -24.78 13.94
C ILE A 113 -0.37 -24.06 15.22
N MET A 114 -1.28 -23.88 16.19
CA MET A 114 -1.04 -23.06 17.37
C MET A 114 -0.80 -23.90 18.63
N THR A 115 0.05 -23.40 19.49
CA THR A 115 0.22 -23.89 20.87
C THR A 115 0.35 -22.65 21.77
N SER A 116 -0.11 -22.76 23.02
CA SER A 116 0.09 -21.69 24.01
C SER A 116 1.54 -21.23 24.01
N GLY A 117 1.75 -19.93 23.89
CA GLY A 117 3.06 -19.32 23.75
C GLY A 117 3.45 -18.92 22.32
N ASP A 118 2.81 -19.48 21.29
CA ASP A 118 3.18 -19.22 19.91
C ASP A 118 2.75 -17.81 19.46
N GLU A 119 3.68 -17.09 18.85
CA GLU A 119 3.39 -15.79 18.24
C GLU A 119 2.78 -15.95 16.85
N TYR A 120 1.85 -15.07 16.49
CA TYR A 120 1.24 -15.08 15.17
C TYR A 120 1.20 -13.70 14.51
N ARG A 121 1.02 -13.72 13.19
CA ARG A 121 0.61 -12.57 12.38
C ARG A 121 -0.59 -12.93 11.53
N MET A 122 -1.51 -12.00 11.39
CA MET A 122 -2.63 -12.10 10.49
C MET A 122 -2.32 -11.32 9.20
N TYR A 123 -2.76 -11.85 8.06
CA TYR A 123 -2.66 -11.21 6.75
C TYR A 123 -3.99 -11.28 6.03
N ASN A 124 -4.23 -10.32 5.13
CA ASN A 124 -5.32 -10.42 4.17
C ASN A 124 -5.07 -11.62 3.26
N ARG A 125 -6.15 -12.24 2.78
CA ARG A 125 -6.12 -13.22 1.68
C ARG A 125 -6.90 -12.73 0.48
N ASP A 126 -7.99 -12.05 0.75
CA ASP A 126 -8.86 -11.47 -0.26
C ASP A 126 -9.00 -9.97 0.01
N CYS A 127 -9.19 -9.18 -1.04
CA CYS A 127 -9.58 -7.79 -0.92
C CYS A 127 -11.11 -7.74 -0.81
N TRP A 128 -11.63 -7.38 0.35
CA TRP A 128 -13.08 -7.25 0.59
C TRP A 128 -13.53 -5.78 0.54
N ASN A 129 -12.57 -4.85 0.44
CA ASN A 129 -12.80 -3.45 0.07
C ASN A 129 -11.80 -2.99 -1.02
N ASN A 130 -12.08 -1.83 -1.63
CA ASN A 130 -11.26 -1.25 -2.70
C ASN A 130 -9.96 -0.57 -2.21
N LYS A 131 -9.66 -0.64 -0.91
CA LYS A 131 -8.48 -0.02 -0.27
C LYS A 131 -7.61 -1.04 0.47
N GLN A 132 -7.69 -2.31 0.09
CA GLN A 132 -6.88 -3.37 0.66
C GLN A 132 -6.03 -4.02 -0.42
N ILE A 133 -4.83 -4.45 -0.01
CA ILE A 133 -3.89 -5.16 -0.86
C ILE A 133 -3.66 -6.54 -0.24
N TYR A 134 -3.84 -7.58 -1.06
CA TYR A 134 -3.35 -8.92 -0.77
C TYR A 134 -2.02 -9.13 -1.48
N LEU A 135 -0.93 -9.30 -0.72
CA LEU A 135 0.40 -9.53 -1.27
C LEU A 135 0.71 -11.02 -1.49
N GLY A 136 -0.13 -11.94 -1.01
CA GLY A 136 0.18 -13.37 -1.06
C GLY A 136 -0.03 -14.04 -2.42
N ASP A 137 -0.74 -13.37 -3.34
CA ASP A 137 -0.86 -13.77 -4.75
C ASP A 137 0.11 -12.99 -5.66
N VAL A 138 0.95 -12.13 -5.07
CA VAL A 138 2.07 -11.54 -5.79
C VAL A 138 3.14 -12.62 -5.82
N GLU A 139 3.13 -13.43 -6.88
CA GLU A 139 4.25 -14.31 -7.19
C GLU A 139 5.55 -13.47 -7.21
N ASP A 140 6.61 -13.98 -6.59
CA ASP A 140 7.90 -13.29 -6.51
C ASP A 140 8.42 -13.06 -7.95
N TYR A 141 8.28 -11.82 -8.42
CA TYR A 141 8.16 -11.52 -9.85
C TYR A 141 9.50 -11.08 -10.42
N ILE A 142 10.41 -12.05 -10.64
CA ILE A 142 11.73 -11.80 -11.25
C ILE A 142 11.83 -12.58 -12.56
N GLY A 143 11.93 -11.88 -13.70
CA GLY A 143 12.07 -12.50 -15.02
C GLY A 143 11.77 -11.58 -16.21
N ASP A 144 12.24 -11.99 -17.39
CA ASP A 144 12.16 -11.23 -18.65
C ASP A 144 10.74 -10.88 -19.11
N ASP A 145 9.77 -11.77 -18.86
CA ASP A 145 8.36 -11.56 -19.27
C ASP A 145 7.59 -10.62 -18.33
N HIS A 146 8.25 -10.18 -17.26
CA HIS A 146 7.59 -9.75 -16.02
C HIS A 146 8.15 -8.45 -15.46
N GLY A 147 9.17 -7.89 -16.12
CA GLY A 147 9.54 -6.49 -15.96
C GLY A 147 10.52 -6.18 -14.83
N VAL A 148 11.00 -7.17 -14.08
CA VAL A 148 12.19 -7.01 -13.22
C VAL A 148 13.30 -7.86 -13.80
N THR A 149 14.19 -7.24 -14.55
CA THR A 149 15.32 -7.92 -15.21
C THR A 149 16.63 -7.58 -14.55
N GLY A 150 17.53 -8.56 -14.52
CA GLY A 150 18.91 -8.35 -14.11
C GLY A 150 19.64 -7.43 -15.08
N PRO A 151 20.88 -7.04 -14.74
CA PRO A 151 21.71 -6.28 -15.66
C PRO A 151 22.12 -7.11 -16.89
N ASP A 152 22.06 -8.44 -16.77
CA ASP A 152 22.30 -9.40 -17.84
C ASP A 152 21.03 -10.24 -18.07
N ARG A 153 20.58 -10.28 -19.32
CA ARG A 153 19.27 -10.83 -19.72
C ARG A 153 19.26 -12.37 -19.70
N ASP A 154 20.44 -13.00 -19.75
CA ASP A 154 20.56 -14.44 -20.05
C ASP A 154 21.03 -15.31 -18.87
N THR A 155 21.50 -14.72 -17.75
CA THR A 155 22.10 -15.53 -16.67
C THR A 155 21.91 -14.96 -15.27
N SER A 156 21.08 -15.64 -14.48
CA SER A 156 20.96 -15.62 -13.01
C SER A 156 19.82 -14.78 -12.40
N PRO A 157 19.22 -15.26 -11.30
CA PRO A 157 18.19 -14.53 -10.56
C PRO A 157 18.74 -13.18 -10.07
N VAL A 158 17.89 -12.15 -10.14
CA VAL A 158 18.21 -10.78 -9.71
C VAL A 158 18.31 -10.75 -8.19
N VAL A 159 19.52 -10.94 -7.67
CA VAL A 159 19.82 -10.73 -6.25
C VAL A 159 20.22 -9.27 -6.07
N GLU A 160 19.43 -8.48 -5.35
CA GLU A 160 19.79 -7.09 -5.02
C GLU A 160 20.96 -7.11 -4.01
N TYR A 161 22.15 -6.72 -4.45
CA TYR A 161 23.30 -6.60 -3.56
C TYR A 161 23.36 -5.18 -2.99
N ARG A 162 23.62 -5.05 -1.69
CA ARG A 162 23.94 -3.74 -1.07
C ARG A 162 25.19 -3.17 -1.74
N LEU A 163 25.00 -2.17 -2.60
CA LEU A 163 26.10 -1.36 -3.10
C LEU A 163 26.43 -0.31 -2.04
N GLY A 164 27.72 -0.06 -1.82
CA GLY A 164 28.22 0.91 -0.82
C GLY A 164 27.89 2.38 -1.12
N ARG A 165 26.98 2.66 -2.07
CA ARG A 165 26.53 3.99 -2.48
C ARG A 165 25.01 4.00 -2.56
N LEU A 166 24.38 4.84 -1.73
CA LEU A 166 22.93 4.88 -1.47
C LEU A 166 22.10 5.60 -2.56
N ALA A 167 22.60 5.78 -3.78
CA ALA A 167 21.79 6.47 -4.80
C ALA A 167 20.85 5.48 -5.49
N ARG A 168 19.57 5.88 -5.63
CA ARG A 168 18.50 5.18 -6.36
C ARG A 168 18.89 4.78 -7.79
N GLU A 169 19.88 5.48 -8.36
CA GLU A 169 20.45 5.32 -9.70
C GLU A 169 21.35 4.07 -9.87
N PHE A 170 21.76 3.42 -8.77
CA PHE A 170 22.69 2.27 -8.81
C PHE A 170 22.03 0.93 -8.54
N ARG A 171 20.70 0.82 -8.52
CA ARG A 171 20.06 -0.50 -8.37
C ARG A 171 20.46 -1.40 -9.54
N ASN A 172 20.80 -2.65 -9.24
CA ASN A 172 21.18 -3.65 -10.25
C ASN A 172 19.97 -4.29 -10.93
N ALA A 173 18.75 -3.99 -10.48
CA ALA A 173 17.51 -4.40 -11.12
C ALA A 173 16.96 -3.26 -12.00
N LYS A 174 16.60 -3.58 -13.24
CA LYS A 174 15.79 -2.68 -14.08
C LYS A 174 14.33 -3.09 -13.96
N VAL A 175 13.48 -2.11 -13.68
CA VAL A 175 12.03 -2.27 -13.56
C VAL A 175 11.38 -1.68 -14.82
N SER A 176 10.63 -2.47 -15.58
CA SER A 176 9.93 -2.10 -16.81
C SER A 176 8.52 -2.72 -16.84
N GLY A 177 7.54 -2.05 -17.45
CA GLY A 177 6.15 -2.53 -17.52
C GLY A 177 5.21 -1.97 -16.45
N HIS A 178 3.98 -2.50 -16.40
CA HIS A 178 2.92 -2.07 -15.47
C HIS A 178 3.11 -2.74 -14.10
N ILE A 179 4.09 -2.27 -13.35
CA ILE A 179 4.45 -2.84 -12.04
C ILE A 179 3.89 -1.94 -10.93
N LEU A 180 3.21 -2.55 -9.96
CA LEU A 180 2.89 -1.89 -8.70
C LEU A 180 4.17 -1.78 -7.87
N SER A 181 4.84 -0.63 -7.91
CA SER A 181 5.92 -0.34 -6.97
C SER A 181 5.32 0.10 -5.63
N VAL A 182 5.35 -0.76 -4.63
CA VAL A 182 4.99 -0.40 -3.25
C VAL A 182 6.20 0.27 -2.61
N ASP A 183 6.19 1.59 -2.52
CA ASP A 183 7.20 2.34 -1.76
C ASP A 183 6.74 2.42 -0.30
N THR A 184 7.27 1.55 0.55
CA THR A 184 7.01 1.63 1.99
C THR A 184 7.88 2.75 2.57
N ASN A 185 7.31 3.94 2.72
CA ASN A 185 7.98 5.02 3.43
C ASN A 185 7.97 4.71 4.92
N PHE A 186 8.96 3.95 5.37
CA PHE A 186 9.19 3.67 6.78
C PHE A 186 10.10 4.76 7.32
N GLU A 187 9.55 5.70 8.07
CA GLU A 187 10.33 6.56 8.95
C GLU A 187 10.54 5.78 10.26
N PRO A 188 11.67 5.06 10.43
CA PRO A 188 11.94 4.44 11.71
C PRO A 188 11.94 5.52 12.78
N VAL A 189 11.24 5.27 13.89
CA VAL A 189 11.41 6.08 15.10
C VAL A 189 12.90 6.03 15.43
N ASP A 190 13.55 7.20 15.48
CA ASP A 190 14.97 7.30 15.85
C ASP A 190 15.17 6.53 17.17
N SER A 191 16.14 5.62 17.18
CA SER A 191 16.39 4.70 18.29
C SER A 191 16.74 5.40 19.61
N LYS A 192 16.89 6.73 19.59
CA LYS A 192 16.99 7.59 20.77
C LYS A 192 15.66 7.92 21.47
N GLN A 193 14.51 7.58 20.89
CA GLN A 193 13.20 7.75 21.53
C GLN A 193 12.55 6.43 21.99
N ALA A 194 13.17 5.29 21.68
CA ALA A 194 12.81 4.00 22.27
C ALA A 194 13.40 3.91 23.68
N ASN A 195 12.80 4.63 24.65
CA ASN A 195 12.97 4.29 26.06
C ASN A 195 12.22 2.97 26.32
N LEU A 196 12.93 1.87 26.09
CA LEU A 196 12.73 0.58 26.78
C LEU A 196 13.77 0.49 27.91
#